data_AF-A0A243RLK7-F1
#
_entry.id   AF-A0A243RLK7-F1
#
_cell.length_a   1.000
_cell.length_b   1.000
_cell.length_c   1.000
_cell.angle_alpha   90.00
_cell.angle_beta   90.00
_cell.angle_gamma   90.00
#
_symmetry.space_group_name_H-M   'P 1'
#
loop_
_entity.id
_entity.type
_entity.pdbx_description
1 polymer ?
#
loop_
_entity_poly.entity_id
_entity_poly.type
_entity_poly.pdbx_seq_one_letter_code
_entity_poly.pdbx_strand_id
1 'polypeptide(L)'
;MKRTVLTLACLCLSVFVVGTAEFLVAGLLPQISADLRVSVPVAGQAVTAYALGAVVAGPCCRSCSVLSGTSRNSTRPRTEPDLPWRRRWARGNGAPARTRWLPLLRCRRASVRL
;
A
#
# COMPACT_ATOMS: atom_id res chain seq x y z
N MET A 1 -14.65 4.78 17.08
CA MET A 1 -14.35 3.35 17.30
C MET A 1 -15.02 2.40 16.29
N LYS A 2 -16.29 2.58 15.90
CA LYS A 2 -17.01 1.69 14.95
C LYS A 2 -16.35 1.50 13.56
N ARG A 3 -15.77 2.56 12.99
CA ARG A 3 -15.11 2.49 11.65
C ARG A 3 -13.86 1.61 11.64
N THR A 4 -13.04 1.68 12.69
CA THR A 4 -11.80 0.88 12.79
C THR A 4 -12.09 -0.61 12.90
N VAL A 5 -13.15 -0.99 13.63
CA VAL A 5 -13.59 -2.38 13.74
C VAL A 5 -14.01 -2.94 12.39
N LEU A 6 -14.77 -2.16 11.61
CA LEU A 6 -15.14 -2.55 10.23
C LEU A 6 -13.90 -2.72 9.35
N THR A 7 -12.90 -1.82 9.43
CA THR A 7 -11.67 -1.94 8.65
C THR A 7 -10.88 -3.20 9.01
N LEU A 8 -10.71 -3.50 10.30
CA LEU A 8 -10.02 -4.71 10.76
C LEU A 8 -10.79 -5.97 10.39
N ALA A 9 -12.12 -5.95 10.50
CA ALA A 9 -12.97 -7.07 10.08
C ALA A 9 -12.83 -7.35 8.59
N CYS A 10 -12.87 -6.32 7.73
CA CYS A 10 -12.64 -6.46 6.30
C CYS A 10 -11.23 -6.99 6.00
N LEU A 11 -10.22 -6.50 6.71
CA LEU A 11 -8.84 -6.97 6.55
C LEU A 11 -8.70 -8.44 6.94
N CYS A 12 -9.19 -8.83 8.11
CA CYS A 12 -9.19 -10.22 8.58
C CYS A 12 -9.95 -11.13 7.63
N LEU A 13 -11.14 -10.73 7.19
CA LEU A 13 -11.95 -11.50 6.24
C LEU A 13 -11.20 -11.70 4.92
N SER A 14 -10.56 -10.65 4.40
CA SER A 14 -9.79 -10.73 3.16
C SER A 14 -8.63 -11.72 3.28
N VAL A 15 -7.82 -11.61 4.34
CA VAL A 15 -6.69 -12.52 4.57
C VAL A 15 -7.18 -13.94 4.84
N PHE A 16 -8.30 -14.11 5.54
CA PHE A 16 -8.90 -15.42 5.82
C PHE A 16 -9.41 -16.10 4.54
N VAL A 17 -10.11 -15.37 3.67
CA VAL A 17 -10.61 -15.91 2.40
C VAL A 17 -9.45 -16.31 1.49
N VAL A 18 -8.42 -15.47 1.39
CA VAL A 18 -7.22 -15.79 0.59
C VAL A 18 -6.49 -17.01 1.18
N GLY A 19 -6.30 -17.04 2.51
CA GLY A 19 -5.65 -18.16 3.17
C GLY A 19 -6.40 -19.48 2.99
N THR A 20 -7.73 -19.48 3.19
CA THR A 20 -8.54 -20.69 3.03
C THR A 20 -8.53 -21.21 1.60
N ALA A 21 -8.56 -20.34 0.59
CA ALA A 21 -8.45 -20.76 -0.80
C ALA A 21 -7.13 -21.49 -1.08
N GLU A 22 -6.00 -20.97 -0.58
CA GLU A 22 -4.68 -21.57 -0.79
C GLU A 22 -4.54 -22.93 -0.06
N PHE A 23 -4.96 -23.00 1.21
CA PHE A 23 -4.88 -24.24 2.01
C PHE A 23 -5.84 -25.32 1.52
N LEU A 24 -7.04 -24.94 1.05
CA LEU A 24 -8.01 -25.89 0.51
C LEU A 24 -7.49 -26.55 -0.76
N VAL A 25 -6.87 -25.78 -1.67
CA VAL A 25 -6.25 -26.33 -2.89
C VAL A 25 -5.11 -27.29 -2.56
N ALA A 26 -4.28 -26.97 -1.57
CA ALA A 26 -3.23 -27.88 -1.11
C ALA A 26 -3.78 -29.18 -0.52
N GLY A 27 -4.93 -29.14 0.14
CA GLY A 27 -5.63 -30.34 0.66
C GLY A 27 -6.28 -31.18 -0.44
N LEU A 28 -6.76 -30.55 -1.51
CA LEU A 28 -7.36 -31.20 -2.68
C LEU A 28 -6.32 -31.61 -3.74
N LEU A 29 -5.06 -31.20 -3.58
CA LEU A 29 -3.97 -31.49 -4.52
C LEU A 29 -3.87 -32.98 -4.90
N PRO A 30 -4.04 -33.96 -3.97
CA PRO A 30 -4.02 -35.38 -4.31
C PRO A 30 -5.16 -35.78 -5.25
N GLN A 31 -6.38 -35.26 -5.04
CA GLN A 31 -7.52 -35.53 -5.93
C GLN A 31 -7.31 -34.90 -7.31
N ILE A 32 -6.81 -33.66 -7.36
CA ILE A 32 -6.48 -32.97 -8.61
C ILE A 32 -5.37 -33.71 -9.36
N SER A 33 -4.36 -34.21 -8.66
CA SER A 33 -3.26 -34.99 -9.25
C SER A 33 -3.74 -36.32 -9.83
N ALA A 34 -4.71 -36.97 -9.18
CA ALA A 34 -5.33 -38.20 -9.66
C ALA A 34 -6.17 -37.96 -10.92
N ASP A 35 -6.88 -36.84 -10.98
CA ASP A 35 -7.73 -36.48 -12.12
C ASP A 35 -6.90 -36.10 -13.36
N LEU A 36 -5.83 -35.31 -13.17
CA LEU A 36 -4.92 -34.94 -14.26
C LEU A 36 -3.85 -36.00 -14.59
N ARG A 37 -3.81 -37.14 -13.88
CA ARG A 37 -2.77 -38.19 -14.00
C ARG A 37 -1.33 -37.67 -13.90
N VAL A 38 -1.10 -36.61 -13.12
CA VAL A 38 0.25 -36.05 -12.87
C VAL A 38 0.68 -36.31 -11.43
N SER A 39 1.98 -36.44 -11.20
CA SER A 39 2.49 -36.67 -9.84
C SER A 39 2.30 -35.43 -8.96
N VAL A 40 2.01 -35.65 -7.66
CA VAL A 40 1.89 -34.61 -6.62
C VAL A 40 3.04 -33.58 -6.64
N PRO A 41 4.33 -33.96 -6.76
CA PRO A 41 5.42 -32.98 -6.84
C PRO A 41 5.35 -32.06 -8.07
N VAL A 42 4.83 -32.54 -9.21
CA VAL A 42 4.62 -31.71 -10.41
C VAL A 42 3.48 -30.71 -10.17
N ALA A 43 2.41 -31.10 -9.48
CA ALA A 43 1.38 -30.15 -9.06
C ALA A 43 1.92 -29.08 -8.10
N GLY A 44 2.86 -29.43 -7.22
CA GLY A 44 3.56 -28.47 -6.36
C GLY A 44 4.41 -27.43 -7.12
N GLN A 45 4.98 -27.81 -8.27
CA GLN A 45 5.70 -26.87 -9.14
C GLN A 45 4.76 -25.79 -9.69
N ALA A 46 3.49 -26.11 -9.97
CA ALA A 46 2.50 -25.14 -10.43
C ALA A 46 2.22 -24.05 -9.38
N VAL A 47 2.14 -24.43 -8.09
CA VAL A 47 1.99 -23.48 -6.97
C VAL A 47 3.21 -22.55 -6.89
N THR A 48 4.41 -23.11 -7.07
CA THR A 48 5.66 -22.33 -7.06
C THR A 48 5.71 -21.32 -8.21
N ALA A 49 5.29 -21.74 -9.41
CA ALA A 49 5.19 -20.86 -10.58
C ALA A 49 4.18 -19.73 -10.36
N TYR A 50 3.04 -20.01 -9.74
CA TYR A 50 2.06 -19.00 -9.35
C TYR A 50 2.65 -17.98 -8.36
N ALA A 51 3.36 -18.45 -7.32
CA ALA A 51 4.01 -17.58 -6.34
C ALA A 51 5.05 -16.65 -7.00
N LEU A 52 5.86 -17.18 -7.92
CA LEU A 52 6.80 -16.37 -8.71
C LEU A 52 6.06 -15.31 -9.56
N GLY A 53 4.96 -15.69 -10.19
CA GLY A 53 4.10 -14.76 -10.92
C GLY A 53 3.56 -13.61 -10.05
N ALA A 54 3.12 -13.93 -8.83
CA ALA A 54 2.63 -12.93 -7.87
C ALA A 54 3.73 -11.95 -7.43
N VAL A 55 4.96 -12.44 -7.20
CA VAL A 55 6.13 -11.60 -6.86
C VAL A 55 6.46 -10.62 -7.99
N VAL A 56 6.32 -11.05 -9.24
CA VAL A 56 6.59 -10.20 -10.41
C VAL A 56 5.45 -9.21 -10.68
N ALA A 57 4.20 -9.60 -10.43
CA ALA A 57 3.01 -8.78 -10.74
C ALA A 57 3.00 -7.42 -10.00
N GLY A 58 3.39 -7.39 -8.72
CA GLY A 58 3.47 -6.16 -7.92
C GLY A 58 4.38 -5.07 -8.53
N PRO A 59 5.69 -5.32 -8.68
CA PRO A 59 6.61 -4.37 -9.31
C PRO A 59 6.26 -4.13 -10.78
N CYS A 60 5.83 -5.12 -11.56
CA CYS A 60 5.43 -4.90 -12.95
C CYS A 60 4.23 -3.96 -13.07
N CYS A 61 3.20 -4.12 -12.25
CA CYS A 61 2.05 -3.22 -12.25
C CYS A 61 2.46 -1.79 -11.83
N ARG A 62 3.32 -1.67 -10.82
CA ARG A 62 3.84 -0.37 -10.37
C ARG A 62 4.72 0.31 -11.41
N SER A 63 5.56 -0.46 -12.11
CA SER A 63 6.39 0.01 -13.22
C SER A 63 5.54 0.36 -14.44
N CYS A 64 4.53 -0.43 -14.79
CA CYS A 64 3.60 -0.08 -15.85
C CYS A 64 2.85 1.22 -15.52
N SER A 65 2.43 1.40 -14.26
CA SER A 65 1.82 2.67 -13.80
C SER A 65 2.78 3.86 -13.86
N VAL A 66 4.11 3.66 -13.76
CA VAL A 66 5.11 4.74 -13.89
C VAL A 66 5.44 5.04 -15.34
N LEU A 67 5.52 4.02 -16.21
CA LEU A 67 5.67 4.21 -17.66
C LEU A 67 4.43 4.86 -18.28
N SER A 68 3.25 4.57 -17.77
CA SER A 68 1.97 5.13 -18.23
C SER A 68 1.82 6.63 -17.88
N GLY A 69 2.88 7.30 -17.41
CA GLY A 69 2.91 8.75 -17.20
C GLY A 69 1.83 9.26 -16.25
N THR A 70 1.22 8.39 -15.44
CA THR A 70 0.16 8.77 -14.50
C THR A 70 0.82 9.45 -13.32
N SER A 71 1.21 10.70 -13.54
CA SER A 71 1.44 11.70 -12.51
C SER A 71 0.12 11.87 -11.77
N ARG A 72 -0.15 10.97 -10.82
CA ARG A 72 -1.13 11.21 -9.77
C ARG A 72 -0.52 12.26 -8.85
N ASN A 73 -0.54 13.51 -9.33
CA ASN A 73 -0.21 14.68 -8.57
C ASN A 73 -1.27 14.86 -7.47
N SER A 74 -1.14 14.09 -6.39
CA SER A 74 -1.89 14.28 -5.16
C SER A 74 -1.28 15.42 -4.34
N THR A 75 -0.89 16.53 -4.96
CA THR A 75 -0.85 17.83 -4.29
C THR A 75 -2.25 18.45 -4.36
N ARG A 76 -3.26 17.77 -3.82
CA ARG A 76 -4.34 18.57 -3.24
C ARG A 76 -3.75 19.12 -1.95
N PRO A 77 -3.57 20.45 -1.80
CA PRO A 77 -3.28 20.98 -0.49
C PRO A 77 -4.36 20.41 0.41
N ARG A 78 -3.94 19.68 1.45
CA ARG A 78 -4.84 19.36 2.56
C ARG A 78 -5.28 20.74 3.02
N THR A 79 -6.49 21.16 2.63
CA THR A 79 -7.10 22.39 3.12
C THR A 79 -7.19 22.15 4.61
N GLU A 80 -6.18 22.62 5.34
CA GLU A 80 -6.16 22.62 6.79
C GLU A 80 -7.43 23.37 7.15
N PRO A 81 -8.43 22.69 7.75
CA PRO A 81 -9.65 23.38 8.12
C PRO A 81 -9.21 24.52 9.03
N ASP A 82 -9.66 25.72 8.70
CA ASP A 82 -9.27 26.97 9.32
C ASP A 82 -9.79 26.98 10.77
N LEU A 83 -9.11 26.24 11.64
CA LEU A 83 -9.58 25.89 12.97
C LEU A 83 -9.51 27.15 13.84
N PRO A 84 -10.64 27.68 14.34
CA PRO A 84 -10.68 28.96 15.05
C PRO A 84 -9.86 28.94 16.35
N TRP A 85 -9.58 27.76 16.91
CA TRP A 85 -8.70 27.63 18.06
C TRP A 85 -7.23 27.95 17.74
N ARG A 86 -6.73 27.71 16.51
CA ARG A 86 -5.36 28.11 16.09
C ARG A 86 -5.23 29.64 16.08
N ARG A 87 -6.23 30.35 15.56
CA ARG A 87 -6.28 31.82 15.56
C ARG A 87 -6.38 32.40 16.97
N ARG A 88 -7.01 31.69 17.92
CA ARG A 88 -7.03 32.05 19.35
C ARG A 88 -5.68 31.84 20.01
N TRP A 89 -5.02 30.71 19.76
CA TRP A 89 -3.70 30.41 20.34
C TRP A 89 -2.62 31.41 19.90
N ALA A 90 -2.67 31.87 18.64
CA ALA A 90 -1.74 32.89 18.13
C ALA A 90 -1.94 34.30 18.74
N ARG A 91 -3.11 34.60 19.31
CA ARG A 91 -3.37 35.88 20.01
C ARG A 91 -3.12 35.82 21.51
N GLY A 92 -3.22 34.64 22.12
CA GLY A 92 -2.99 34.44 23.56
C GLY A 92 -1.52 34.34 23.95
N ASN A 93 -0.66 33.86 23.05
CA ASN A 93 0.79 33.89 23.24
C ASN A 93 1.30 35.14 22.51
N GLY A 94 1.82 36.14 23.22
CA GLY A 94 2.41 37.35 22.63
C GLY A 94 3.60 37.03 21.72
N ALA A 95 3.33 36.55 20.50
CA ALA A 95 4.33 36.20 19.51
C ALA A 95 4.65 37.47 18.68
N PRO A 96 5.91 37.95 18.69
CA PRO A 96 6.30 39.09 17.88
C PRO A 96 6.15 38.76 16.39
N ALA A 97 5.64 39.73 15.62
CA ALA A 97 5.30 39.67 14.20
C ALA A 97 6.50 39.45 13.24
N ARG A 98 7.59 38.78 13.64
CA ARG A 98 8.78 38.66 12.79
C ARG A 98 9.72 37.51 13.16
N THR A 99 9.38 36.28 12.77
CA THR A 99 10.33 35.17 12.61
C THR A 99 9.92 34.37 11.38
N ARG A 100 10.34 34.75 10.16
CA ARG A 100 11.67 34.44 9.58
C ARG A 100 12.04 32.95 9.68
N TRP A 101 11.15 32.04 9.24
CA TRP A 101 11.41 30.59 9.16
C TRP A 101 11.24 29.95 7.78
N LEU A 102 11.20 30.73 6.69
CA LEU A 102 11.46 30.21 5.34
C LEU A 102 12.59 31.04 4.70
N PRO A 103 13.83 30.51 4.72
CA PRO A 103 14.38 29.97 3.48
C PRO A 103 15.31 28.74 3.64
N LEU A 104 15.26 27.96 4.73
CA LEU A 104 16.25 26.86 4.97
C LEU A 104 15.86 25.45 4.50
N LEU A 105 14.71 25.24 3.84
CA LEU A 105 14.36 23.93 3.25
C LEU A 105 14.32 23.93 1.72
N ARG A 106 14.96 24.92 1.07
CA ARG A 106 15.17 24.96 -0.39
C ARG A 106 16.47 24.29 -0.86
N CYS A 107 17.21 23.60 0.01
CA CYS A 107 18.51 22.98 -0.33
C CYS A 107 18.56 21.44 -0.35
N ARG A 108 17.43 20.70 -0.29
CA ARG A 108 17.47 19.22 -0.34
C ARG A 108 16.79 18.61 -1.57
N ARG A 109 16.92 19.26 -2.74
CA ARG A 109 16.39 18.75 -4.02
C ARG A 109 17.35 18.90 -5.21
N ALA A 110 18.67 18.87 -5.00
CA ALA A 110 19.63 18.97 -6.12
C ALA A 110 20.97 18.23 -5.95
N SER A 111 21.10 17.25 -5.05
CA SER A 111 22.35 16.45 -4.97
C SER A 111 22.04 15.02 -4.58
N VAL A 112 21.80 14.15 -5.57
CA VAL A 112 22.32 12.77 -5.76
C VAL A 112 21.74 12.28 -7.10
N ARG A 113 22.26 12.85 -8.19
CA ARG A 113 22.34 12.26 -9.53
C ARG A 113 23.64 12.78 -10.10
N LEU A 114 24.70 12.06 -9.78
CA LEU A 114 25.97 11.88 -10.49
C LEU A 114 26.72 10.81 -9.72
#